data_AF-A0AAW1B1S2-F1
#
_entry.id   AF-A0AAW1B1S2-F1
#
_cell.length_a   1.000
_cell.length_b   1.000
_cell.length_c   1.000
_cell.angle_alpha   90.00
_cell.angle_beta   90.00
_cell.angle_gamma   90.00
#
_symmetry.space_group_name_H-M   'P 1'
#
loop_
_entity.id
_entity.type
_entity.pdbx_description
1 polymer ?
#
loop_
_entity_poly.entity_id
_entity_poly.type
_entity_poly.pdbx_seq_one_letter_code
_entity_poly.pdbx_strand_id
1 'polypeptide(L)'
;MIMDCKYTVPSRVSKECKDLIAQMLQRDPKQRASLEEIENHTWLQGVDPSPATKYNIPLVSYKNLSEEEHNSIIQRMVLGDIADRDTIVE
;
A
#
# COMPACT_ATOMS: atom_id res chain seq x y z
N MET A 1 -15.06 22.03 -3.75
CA MET A 1 -15.41 20.75 -3.09
C MET A 1 -14.20 19.83 -3.12
N ILE A 2 -14.09 18.78 -2.28
CA ILE A 2 -12.93 17.85 -2.31
C ILE A 2 -12.74 17.23 -3.71
N MET A 3 -13.84 17.07 -4.46
CA MET A 3 -13.87 16.62 -5.85
C MET A 3 -12.95 17.42 -6.79
N ASP A 4 -12.74 18.71 -6.53
CA ASP A 4 -11.90 19.56 -7.39
C ASP A 4 -10.40 19.32 -7.17
N CYS A 5 -10.03 18.56 -6.13
CA CYS A 5 -8.64 18.29 -5.75
C CYS A 5 -7.81 19.58 -5.60
N LYS A 6 -8.44 20.65 -5.13
CA LYS A 6 -7.80 21.95 -4.91
C LYS A 6 -7.39 22.08 -3.45
N TYR A 7 -6.10 22.22 -3.22
CA TYR A 7 -5.51 22.49 -1.92
C TYR A 7 -4.32 23.43 -2.09
N THR A 8 -3.96 24.14 -1.02
CA THR A 8 -2.80 25.03 -1.01
C THR A 8 -1.76 24.50 -0.04
N VAL A 9 -0.54 24.27 -0.50
CA VAL A 9 0.56 23.87 0.39
C VAL A 9 1.34 25.12 0.83
N PRO A 10 1.54 25.34 2.14
CA PRO A 10 2.28 26.50 2.64
C PRO A 10 3.69 26.64 2.05
N SER A 11 4.18 27.87 1.93
CA SER A 11 5.52 28.17 1.39
C SER A 11 6.64 27.48 2.16
N ARG A 12 6.50 27.34 3.49
CA ARG A 12 7.45 26.67 4.40
C ARG A 12 7.70 25.18 4.12
N VAL A 13 6.85 24.52 3.34
CA VAL A 13 7.00 23.11 3.02
C VAL A 13 8.02 22.94 1.89
N SER A 14 8.93 21.96 2.03
CA SER A 14 9.97 21.71 1.01
C SER A 14 9.35 21.28 -0.33
N LYS A 15 10.13 21.43 -1.41
CA LYS A 15 9.64 21.11 -2.76
C LYS A 15 9.34 19.61 -2.89
N GLU A 16 10.19 18.78 -2.30
CA GLU A 16 10.08 17.32 -2.31
C GLU A 16 8.83 16.86 -1.53
N CYS A 17 8.55 17.48 -0.39
CA CYS A 17 7.34 17.17 0.38
C CYS A 17 6.07 17.59 -0.37
N LYS A 18 6.09 18.75 -1.04
CA LYS A 18 4.99 19.21 -1.90
C LYS A 18 4.73 18.24 -3.05
N ASP A 19 5.80 17.74 -3.67
CA ASP A 19 5.71 16.79 -4.78
C ASP A 19 5.06 15.47 -4.34
N LEU A 20 5.52 14.91 -3.22
CA LEU A 20 4.95 13.68 -2.65
C LEU A 20 3.45 13.82 -2.36
N ILE A 21 3.03 14.92 -1.73
CA ILE A 21 1.61 15.18 -1.46
C ILE A 21 0.80 15.24 -2.76
N ALA A 22 1.35 15.87 -3.81
CA ALA A 22 0.69 15.94 -5.11
C ALA A 22 0.58 14.57 -5.78
N GLN A 23 1.59 13.71 -5.69
CA GLN A 23 1.51 12.36 -6.24
C GLN A 23 0.48 11.47 -5.52
N MET A 24 0.21 11.71 -4.23
CA MET A 24 -0.79 10.96 -3.45
C MET A 24 -2.21 11.52 -3.59
N LEU A 25 -2.36 12.86 -3.61
CA LEU A 25 -3.65 13.53 -3.68
C LEU A 25 -4.03 13.84 -5.14
N GLN A 26 -4.36 12.80 -5.88
CA GLN A 26 -4.90 12.90 -7.24
C GLN A 26 -6.40 12.64 -7.28
N ARG A 27 -7.10 13.37 -8.16
CA ARG A 27 -8.55 13.20 -8.39
C ARG A 27 -8.85 11.81 -8.96
N ASP A 28 -8.06 11.38 -9.93
CA ASP A 28 -8.14 10.03 -10.49
C ASP A 28 -7.30 9.06 -9.61
N PRO A 29 -7.90 8.02 -9.01
CA PRO A 29 -7.16 7.02 -8.25
C PRO A 29 -6.06 6.33 -9.04
N LYS A 30 -6.22 6.16 -10.37
CA LYS A 30 -5.22 5.50 -11.22
C LYS A 30 -3.96 6.33 -11.44
N GLN A 31 -4.03 7.63 -11.15
CA GLN A 31 -2.90 8.56 -11.24
C GLN A 31 -2.17 8.71 -9.90
N ARG A 32 -2.67 8.10 -8.82
CA ARG A 32 -1.99 8.13 -7.52
C ARG A 32 -0.75 7.26 -7.57
N ALA A 33 0.32 7.73 -6.96
CA ALA A 33 1.53 6.94 -6.78
C ALA A 33 1.23 5.65 -6.01
N SER A 34 1.86 4.57 -6.44
CA SER A 34 1.90 3.29 -5.75
C SER A 34 2.70 3.38 -4.45
N LEU A 35 2.55 2.39 -3.56
CA LEU A 35 3.33 2.34 -2.33
C LEU A 35 4.84 2.26 -2.61
N GLU A 36 5.25 1.55 -3.65
CA GLU A 36 6.66 1.46 -4.06
C GLU A 36 7.22 2.83 -4.48
N GLU A 37 6.47 3.61 -5.26
CA GLU A 37 6.89 4.96 -5.66
C GLU A 37 6.94 5.92 -4.47
N ILE A 38 5.99 5.80 -3.54
CA ILE A 38 5.95 6.59 -2.30
C ILE A 38 7.15 6.25 -1.42
N GLU A 39 7.39 4.97 -1.13
CA GLU A 39 8.50 4.50 -0.29
C GLU A 39 9.87 4.93 -0.84
N ASN A 40 10.03 4.93 -2.16
CA ASN A 40 11.26 5.33 -2.84
C ASN A 40 11.36 6.84 -3.09
N HIS A 41 10.38 7.65 -2.69
CA HIS A 41 10.37 9.08 -2.96
C HIS A 41 11.53 9.81 -2.23
N THR A 42 12.19 10.77 -2.90
CA THR A 42 13.37 11.49 -2.38
C THR A 42 13.15 12.15 -1.02
N TRP A 43 11.91 12.55 -0.71
CA TRP A 43 11.55 13.10 0.60
C TRP A 43 11.74 12.10 1.75
N LEU A 44 11.62 10.79 1.49
CA LEU A 44 11.78 9.71 2.47
C LEU A 44 13.17 9.07 2.45
N GLN A 45 13.96 9.25 1.37
CA GLN A 45 15.28 8.63 1.18
C GLN A 45 16.39 9.04 2.18
N GLY A 46 16.11 9.96 3.11
CA GLY A 46 17.05 10.40 4.17
C GLY A 46 16.62 9.98 5.59
N VAL A 47 15.49 9.30 5.72
CA VAL A 47 15.08 8.70 7.00
C VAL A 47 15.79 7.37 7.11
N ASP A 48 16.66 7.21 8.11
CA ASP A 48 17.40 5.97 8.33
C ASP A 48 16.41 4.80 8.34
N PRO A 49 16.45 3.89 7.36
CA PRO A 49 15.61 2.71 7.41
C PRO A 49 16.15 1.88 8.55
N SER A 50 15.59 2.09 9.74
CA SER A 50 15.86 1.25 10.90
C SER A 50 15.86 -0.20 10.41
N PRO A 51 16.84 -1.04 10.80
CA PRO A 51 16.91 -2.43 10.35
C PRO A 51 15.57 -3.18 10.50
N ALA A 52 14.73 -2.75 11.44
CA ALA A 52 13.36 -3.20 11.64
C ALA A 52 12.48 -3.14 10.37
N THR A 53 12.68 -2.16 9.49
CA THR A 53 11.88 -1.98 8.27
C THR A 53 12.04 -3.16 7.31
N LYS A 54 13.23 -3.77 7.23
CA LYS A 54 13.46 -4.98 6.43
C LYS A 54 12.87 -6.24 7.04
N TYR A 55 12.79 -6.30 8.38
CA TYR A 55 12.21 -7.45 9.09
C TYR A 55 10.68 -7.42 9.18
N ASN A 56 10.06 -6.26 8.90
CA ASN A 56 8.60 -6.09 8.94
C ASN A 56 7.91 -6.22 7.57
N ILE A 57 8.66 -6.53 6.51
CA ILE A 57 8.07 -6.75 5.18
C ILE A 57 7.28 -8.08 5.22
N PRO A 58 5.98 -8.07 4.89
CA PRO A 58 5.16 -9.26 5.01
C PRO A 58 5.65 -10.35 4.06
N LEU A 59 5.71 -11.60 4.56
CA LEU A 59 6.24 -12.75 3.81
C LEU A 59 5.53 -12.98 2.47
N VAL A 60 4.24 -12.62 2.39
CA VAL A 60 3.42 -12.76 1.18
C VAL A 60 3.93 -11.91 0.02
N SER A 61 4.74 -10.88 0.27
CA SER A 61 5.30 -10.05 -0.80
C SER A 61 6.43 -10.74 -1.58
N TYR A 62 7.07 -11.77 -1.02
CA TYR A 62 8.24 -12.42 -1.63
C TYR A 62 8.27 -13.95 -1.50
N LYS A 63 7.30 -14.57 -0.82
CA LYS A 63 7.10 -16.02 -0.78
C LYS A 63 5.73 -16.37 -1.36
N ASN A 64 5.73 -17.39 -2.21
CA ASN A 64 4.52 -18.00 -2.73
C ASN A 64 4.08 -19.15 -1.84
N LEU A 65 2.78 -19.37 -1.76
CA LEU A 65 2.17 -20.53 -1.10
C LEU A 65 2.05 -21.69 -2.09
N SER A 66 2.15 -22.92 -1.57
CA SER A 66 1.77 -24.11 -2.33
C SER A 66 0.25 -24.20 -2.48
N GLU A 67 -0.22 -24.97 -3.47
CA GLU A 67 -1.66 -25.21 -3.65
C GLU A 67 -2.30 -25.89 -2.43
N GLU A 68 -1.56 -26.77 -1.75
CA GLU A 68 -2.05 -27.45 -0.53
C GLU A 68 -2.27 -26.46 0.61
N GLU A 69 -1.31 -25.55 0.83
CA GLU A 69 -1.42 -24.49 1.85
C GLU A 69 -2.55 -23.52 1.54
N HIS A 70 -2.67 -23.12 0.27
CA HIS A 70 -3.75 -22.25 -0.19
C HIS A 70 -5.13 -22.87 0.07
N ASN A 71 -5.31 -24.14 -0.30
CA ASN A 71 -6.56 -24.88 -0.05
C ASN A 71 -6.86 -25.05 1.45
N SER A 72 -5.83 -25.28 2.27
CA SER A 72 -5.97 -25.36 3.73
C SER A 72 -6.44 -24.05 4.36
N ILE A 73 -5.99 -22.91 3.84
CA ILE A 73 -6.41 -21.58 4.30
C ILE A 73 -7.87 -21.34 3.94
N ILE A 74 -8.26 -21.58 2.69
CA ILE A 74 -9.66 -21.44 2.24
C ILE A 74 -10.59 -22.30 3.08
N GLN A 75 -10.24 -23.57 3.31
CA GLN A 75 -11.05 -24.48 4.12
C GLN A 75 -11.24 -23.94 5.55
N ARG A 76 -10.19 -23.38 6.17
CA ARG A 76 -10.29 -22.76 7.49
C ARG A 76 -11.15 -21.49 7.49
N MET A 77 -11.13 -20.70 6.42
CA MET A 77 -11.99 -19.52 6.29
C MET A 77 -13.48 -19.89 6.20
N VAL A 78 -13.81 -20.94 5.43
CA VAL A 78 -15.18 -21.46 5.34
C VAL A 78 -15.64 -22.08 6.67
N LEU A 79 -14.79 -22.90 7.31
CA LEU A 79 -15.10 -23.48 8.62
C LEU A 79 -15.24 -22.41 9.72
N GLY A 80 -14.55 -21.29 9.56
CA GLY A 80 -14.62 -20.12 10.45
C GLY A 80 -15.80 -19.18 10.16
N ASP A 81 -16.70 -19.55 9.24
CA ASP A 81 -17.88 -18.76 8.84
C ASP A 81 -17.53 -17.34 8.36
N ILE A 82 -16.38 -17.19 7.68
CA ILE A 82 -15.93 -15.90 7.13
C ILE A 82 -16.71 -15.56 5.86
N ALA A 83 -16.84 -16.53 4.95
CA ALA A 83 -17.59 -16.44 3.70
C ALA A 83 -17.68 -17.83 3.04
N ASP A 84 -18.58 -17.96 2.06
CA ASP A 84 -18.66 -19.15 1.19
C ASP A 84 -17.42 -19.30 0.32
N ARG A 85 -17.13 -20.54 -0.09
CA ARG A 85 -15.93 -20.86 -0.89
C ARG A 85 -15.90 -20.07 -2.20
N ASP A 86 -17.04 -19.92 -2.86
CA ASP A 86 -17.13 -19.24 -4.14
C ASP A 86 -16.78 -17.74 -3.99
N THR A 87 -17.22 -17.09 -2.90
CA THR A 87 -16.90 -15.69 -2.59
C THR A 87 -15.43 -15.48 -2.20
N ILE A 88 -14.76 -16.48 -1.64
CA ILE A 88 -13.34 -16.36 -1.24
C ILE A 88 -12.41 -16.43 -2.46
N VAL A 89 -12.83 -17.11 -3.54
CA VAL A 89 -12.01 -17.37 -4.73
C VAL A 89 -12.31 -16.38 -5.88
N GLU A 90 -13.46 -15.71 -5.86
CA GLU A 90 -13.85 -14.63 -6.79
C GLU A 90 -12.96 -13.38 -6.64
#